data_AF-A0A7K3DDX7-F1
#
_entry.id   AF-A0A7K3DDX7-F1
#
_cell.length_a   1.000
_cell.length_b   1.000
_cell.length_c   1.000
_cell.angle_alpha   90.00
_cell.angle_beta   90.00
_cell.angle_gamma   90.00
#
_symmetry.space_group_name_H-M   'P 1'
#
loop_
_entity.id
_entity.type
_entity.pdbx_description
1 polymer ?
#
loop_
_entity_poly.entity_id
_entity_poly.type
_entity_poly.pdbx_seq_one_letter_code
_entity_poly.pdbx_strand_id
1 'polypeptide(L)'
;MVTKDEAVTAAEKFLKNIAHPDRASSVVMLPDTAADFPYAWTVQFDFQEHLDTGDLAQAPFNRLVVVPHDGSPVHFAPTFPPPAEYLELQASGNWPPK
;
A
#
# COMPACT_ATOMS: atom_id res chain seq x y z
N MET A 1 0.45 1.83 -18.26
CA MET A 1 0.63 2.51 -16.96
C MET A 1 -0.69 2.41 -16.24
N VAL A 2 -0.68 1.91 -15.01
CA VAL A 2 -1.90 1.72 -14.21
C VAL A 2 -2.42 3.10 -13.81
N THR A 3 -3.72 3.34 -13.92
CA THR A 3 -4.34 4.58 -13.45
C THR A 3 -4.45 4.62 -11.92
N LYS A 4 -4.65 5.80 -11.34
CA LYS A 4 -4.87 5.93 -9.88
C LYS A 4 -6.01 5.03 -9.39
N ASP A 5 -7.15 5.01 -10.08
CA ASP A 5 -8.32 4.23 -9.66
C ASP A 5 -8.09 2.72 -9.76
N GLU A 6 -7.39 2.28 -10.81
CA GLU A 6 -6.97 0.88 -10.95
C GLU A 6 -5.99 0.50 -9.84
N ALA A 7 -5.08 1.39 -9.45
CA ALA A 7 -4.14 1.14 -8.36
C ALA A 7 -4.86 1.03 -7.01
N VAL A 8 -5.79 1.94 -6.71
CA VAL A 8 -6.62 1.88 -5.49
C VAL A 8 -7.43 0.57 -5.45
N THR A 9 -8.03 0.19 -6.57
CA THR A 9 -8.79 -1.06 -6.70
C THR A 9 -7.91 -2.30 -6.50
N ALA A 10 -6.70 -2.30 -7.05
CA ALA A 10 -5.75 -3.40 -6.90
C ALA A 10 -5.25 -3.53 -5.45
N ALA A 11 -4.94 -2.40 -4.81
CA ALA A 11 -4.58 -2.34 -3.39
C ALA A 11 -5.70 -2.85 -2.50
N GLU A 12 -6.95 -2.42 -2.73
CA GLU A 12 -8.11 -2.91 -1.98
C GLU A 12 -8.28 -4.42 -2.11
N LYS A 13 -8.17 -4.97 -3.34
CA LYS A 13 -8.27 -6.41 -3.59
C LYS A 13 -7.17 -7.19 -2.87
N PHE A 14 -5.93 -6.68 -2.88
CA PHE A 14 -4.82 -7.28 -2.13
C PHE A 14 -5.13 -7.32 -0.64
N LEU A 15 -5.57 -6.19 -0.07
CA LEU A 15 -5.88 -6.09 1.35
C LEU A 15 -7.02 -7.02 1.76
N LYS A 16 -8.14 -7.00 1.03
CA LYS A 16 -9.35 -7.77 1.37
C LYS A 16 -9.23 -9.27 1.12
N ASN A 17 -8.40 -9.71 0.18
CA ASN A 17 -8.34 -11.12 -0.20
C ASN A 17 -7.08 -11.83 0.32
N ILE A 18 -5.98 -11.08 0.52
CA ILE A 18 -4.66 -11.67 0.80
C ILE A 18 -4.14 -11.22 2.17
N ALA A 19 -4.04 -9.92 2.42
CA ALA A 19 -3.38 -9.42 3.63
C ALA A 19 -4.27 -9.48 4.89
N HIS A 20 -5.56 -9.16 4.75
CA HIS A 20 -6.52 -9.04 5.84
C HIS A 20 -7.90 -9.64 5.48
N PRO A 21 -7.97 -10.92 5.06
CA PRO A 21 -9.24 -11.54 4.66
C PRO A 21 -10.24 -11.65 5.80
N ASP A 22 -9.77 -11.79 7.04
CA ASP A 22 -10.56 -11.81 8.26
C ASP A 22 -11.14 -10.44 8.63
N ARG A 23 -10.57 -9.35 8.10
CA ARG A 23 -11.01 -7.96 8.32
C ARG A 23 -11.41 -7.24 7.02
N ALA A 24 -11.78 -7.99 5.99
CA ALA A 24 -12.05 -7.44 4.66
C ALA A 24 -13.12 -6.32 4.66
N SER A 25 -14.14 -6.42 5.51
CA SER A 25 -15.18 -5.39 5.65
C SER A 25 -14.73 -4.13 6.37
N SER A 26 -13.62 -4.19 7.11
CA SER A 26 -13.06 -3.06 7.87
C SER A 26 -12.02 -2.26 7.05
N VAL A 27 -11.51 -2.82 5.95
CA VAL A 27 -10.55 -2.10 5.09
C VAL A 27 -11.18 -0.86 4.46
N VAL A 28 -10.62 0.30 4.78
CA VAL A 28 -10.99 1.61 4.20
C VAL A 28 -9.80 2.15 3.41
N MET A 29 -9.97 2.27 2.09
CA MET A 29 -8.96 2.87 1.22
C MET A 29 -8.93 4.39 1.35
N LEU A 30 -7.73 4.97 1.30
CA LEU A 30 -7.50 6.42 1.35
C LEU A 30 -6.98 6.91 -0.01
N PRO A 31 -7.82 7.03 -1.05
CA PRO A 31 -7.37 7.30 -2.42
C PRO A 31 -6.64 8.64 -2.57
N ASP A 32 -6.92 9.63 -1.73
CA ASP A 32 -6.25 10.94 -1.79
C ASP A 32 -4.78 10.88 -1.35
N THR A 33 -4.37 9.81 -0.67
CA THR A 33 -2.96 9.54 -0.35
C THR A 33 -2.20 8.91 -1.52
N ALA A 34 -2.88 8.62 -2.63
CA ALA A 34 -2.25 7.94 -3.75
C ALA A 34 -1.18 8.83 -4.41
N ALA A 35 0.04 8.32 -4.45
CA ALA A 35 1.19 9.01 -5.06
C ALA A 35 1.84 8.13 -6.13
N ASP A 36 2.11 8.73 -7.28
CA ASP A 36 2.74 8.09 -8.43
C ASP A 36 4.26 8.20 -8.32
N PHE A 37 4.93 7.05 -8.39
CA PHE A 37 6.38 6.94 -8.46
C PHE A 37 6.77 6.18 -9.74
N PRO A 38 7.99 6.37 -10.26
CA PRO A 38 8.43 5.69 -11.49
C PRO A 38 8.24 4.16 -11.47
N TYR A 39 8.40 3.53 -10.30
CA TYR A 39 8.21 2.09 -10.11
C TYR A 39 6.73 1.68 -9.93
N ALA A 40 5.94 2.47 -9.21
CA ALA A 40 4.65 2.05 -8.69
C ALA A 40 3.75 3.22 -8.28
N TRP A 41 2.45 2.97 -8.18
CA TRP A 41 1.60 3.75 -7.28
C TRP A 41 1.82 3.32 -5.83
N THR A 42 1.72 4.27 -4.92
CA THR A 42 1.52 3.99 -3.50
C THR A 42 0.14 4.44 -3.07
N VAL A 43 -0.52 3.71 -2.17
CA VAL A 43 -1.84 4.05 -1.65
C VAL A 43 -1.90 3.65 -0.18
N GLN A 44 -2.45 4.51 0.68
CA GLN A 44 -2.70 4.16 2.07
C GLN A 44 -4.09 3.57 2.30
N PHE A 45 -4.22 2.82 3.38
CA PHE A 45 -5.48 2.37 3.91
C PHE A 45 -5.48 2.50 5.44
N ASP A 46 -6.67 2.38 6.01
CA ASP A 46 -6.83 2.21 7.45
C ASP A 46 -7.96 1.20 7.73
N PHE A 47 -8.13 0.85 9.00
CA PHE A 47 -9.26 0.05 9.44
C PHE A 47 -10.36 0.95 9.99
N GLN A 48 -11.62 0.63 9.66
CA GLN A 48 -12.79 1.40 10.09
C GLN A 48 -12.81 1.61 11.61
N GLU A 49 -12.48 0.57 12.40
CA GLU A 49 -12.47 0.67 13.86
C GLU A 49 -11.45 1.70 14.36
N HIS A 50 -10.27 1.79 13.73
CA HIS A 50 -9.26 2.78 14.10
C HIS A 50 -9.71 4.19 13.71
N LEU A 51 -10.32 4.37 12.53
CA LEU A 51 -10.84 5.66 12.11
C LEU A 51 -11.96 6.18 13.04
N ASP A 52 -12.83 5.29 13.49
CA ASP A 52 -13.98 5.65 14.33
C ASP A 52 -13.58 5.95 15.78
N THR A 53 -12.57 5.25 16.30
CA THR A 53 -12.22 5.29 17.73
C THR A 53 -10.94 6.05 18.05
N GLY A 54 -10.03 6.17 17.08
CA GLY A 54 -8.66 6.65 17.31
C GLY A 54 -7.78 5.70 18.12
N ASP A 55 -8.23 4.46 18.40
CA ASP A 55 -7.44 3.48 19.14
C ASP A 55 -6.30 2.93 18.28
N LEU A 56 -5.06 3.26 18.65
CA LEU A 56 -3.87 2.81 17.95
C LEU A 56 -3.71 1.28 17.91
N ALA A 57 -4.31 0.54 18.85
CA ALA A 57 -4.31 -0.92 18.83
C ALA A 57 -5.13 -1.49 17.66
N GLN A 58 -6.07 -0.71 17.12
CA GLN A 58 -6.89 -1.10 15.96
C GLN A 58 -6.22 -0.73 14.63
N ALA A 59 -5.18 0.10 14.64
CA ALA A 59 -4.53 0.59 13.44
C ALA A 59 -3.74 -0.52 12.72
N PRO A 60 -3.61 -0.45 11.38
CA PRO A 60 -2.70 -1.33 10.67
C PRO A 60 -1.26 -1.05 11.09
N PHE A 61 -0.48 -2.12 11.27
CA PHE A 61 0.96 -2.01 11.55
C PHE A 61 1.71 -1.31 10.42
N ASN A 62 1.36 -1.62 9.17
CA ASN A 62 1.83 -0.93 7.99
C ASN A 62 0.63 -0.49 7.14
N ARG A 63 0.58 0.79 6.82
CA ARG A 63 -0.55 1.41 6.10
C ARG A 63 -0.28 1.62 4.61
N LEU A 64 0.96 1.45 4.16
CA LEU A 64 1.36 1.82 2.81
C LEU A 64 1.42 0.59 1.88
N VAL A 65 0.53 0.56 0.91
CA VAL A 65 0.49 -0.46 -0.14
C VAL A 65 1.18 0.07 -1.40
N VAL A 66 1.96 -0.78 -2.04
CA VAL A 66 2.70 -0.52 -3.27
C VAL A 66 2.07 -1.33 -4.40
N VAL A 67 1.71 -0.66 -5.49
CA VAL A 67 1.10 -1.24 -6.68
C VAL A 67 2.02 -1.00 -7.87
N PRO A 68 2.88 -1.98 -8.23
CA PRO A 68 3.82 -1.85 -9.34
C PRO A 68 3.15 -1.57 -10.68
N HIS A 69 3.74 -0.68 -11.47
CA HIS A 69 3.23 -0.31 -12.80
C HIS A 69 3.41 -1.42 -13.85
N ASP A 70 4.35 -2.32 -13.62
CA ASP A 70 4.73 -3.43 -14.50
C ASP A 70 3.84 -4.67 -14.33
N GLY A 71 2.87 -4.64 -13.41
CA GLY A 71 2.00 -5.77 -13.10
C GLY A 71 2.60 -6.78 -12.12
N SER A 72 3.78 -6.51 -11.56
CA SER A 72 4.34 -7.28 -10.45
C SER A 72 3.37 -7.26 -9.24
N PRO A 73 3.44 -8.27 -8.35
CA PRO A 73 2.48 -8.39 -7.25
C PRO A 73 2.39 -7.15 -6.35
N VAL A 74 1.17 -6.78 -5.98
CA VAL A 74 0.88 -5.78 -4.95
C VAL A 74 1.42 -6.26 -3.60
N HIS A 75 2.04 -5.37 -2.85
CA HIS A 75 2.68 -5.70 -1.58
C HIS A 75 2.71 -4.49 -0.63
N PHE A 76 3.06 -4.72 0.63
CA PHE A 76 3.36 -3.65 1.56
C PHE A 76 4.76 -3.09 1.32
N ALA A 77 4.93 -1.78 1.49
CA ALA A 77 6.27 -1.20 1.56
C ALA A 77 7.06 -1.82 2.72
N PRO A 78 8.39 -1.96 2.64
CA PRO A 78 9.20 -2.33 3.79
C PRO A 78 9.09 -1.27 4.90
N THR A 79 9.32 -1.66 6.15
CA THR A 79 9.36 -0.72 7.28
C THR A 79 10.63 0.14 7.32
N PHE A 80 11.68 -0.31 6.63
CA PHE A 80 12.93 0.42 6.40
C PHE A 80 13.55 -0.04 5.08
N PRO A 81 14.08 0.86 4.22
CA PRO A 81 14.22 2.31 4.38
C PRO A 81 12.88 3.08 4.24
N PRO A 82 12.85 4.42 4.39
CA PRO A 82 11.66 5.21 4.13
C PRO A 82 11.05 4.92 2.75
N PRO A 83 9.71 5.02 2.58
CA PRO A 83 9.05 4.60 1.35
C PRO A 83 9.59 5.25 0.06
N ALA A 84 9.92 6.54 0.08
CA ALA A 84 10.47 7.22 -1.08
C ALA A 84 11.81 6.62 -1.52
N GLU A 85 12.72 6.38 -0.56
CA GLU A 85 14.02 5.74 -0.82
C GLU A 85 13.85 4.32 -1.33
N TYR A 86 12.94 3.55 -0.73
CA TYR A 86 12.60 2.21 -1.21
C TYR A 86 12.14 2.22 -2.69
N LEU A 87 11.25 3.15 -3.05
CA LEU A 87 10.72 3.25 -4.41
C LEU A 87 11.78 3.70 -5.43
N GLU A 88 12.72 4.56 -5.01
CA GLU A 88 13.88 4.94 -5.81
C GLU A 88 14.85 3.76 -6.04
N LEU A 89 15.10 2.95 -5.00
CA LEU A 89 15.91 1.74 -5.10
C LEU A 89 15.27 0.71 -6.03
N GLN A 90 13.95 0.55 -5.96
CA GLN A 90 13.20 -0.30 -6.90
C GLN A 90 13.29 0.22 -8.34
N ALA A 91 13.04 1.51 -8.55
CA ALA A 91 13.11 2.12 -9.87
C ALA A 91 14.51 2.03 -10.51
N SER A 92 15.56 2.05 -9.69
CA SER A 92 16.95 1.93 -10.14
C SER A 92 17.47 0.48 -10.21
N GLY A 93 16.67 -0.51 -9.80
CA GLY A 93 17.08 -1.92 -9.76
C GLY A 93 18.11 -2.25 -8.68
N ASN A 94 18.30 -1.35 -7.70
CA ASN A 94 19.25 -1.51 -6.60
C ASN A 94 18.61 -2.07 -5.31
N TRP A 95 17.34 -2.47 -5.39
CA TRP A 95 16.65 -3.15 -4.31
C TRP A 95 16.68 -4.69 -4.48
N PRO A 96 16.98 -5.48 -3.42
CA PRO A 96 17.51 -5.04 -2.13
C PRO A 96 19.01 -4.65 -2.24
N PRO A 97 19.50 -3.71 -1.43
CA PRO A 97 20.92 -3.37 -1.38
C PRO A 97 21.74 -4.58 -0.93
N LYS A 98 22.95 -4.72 -1.48
CA LYS A 98 23.91 -5.81 -1.16
C LYS A 98 24.74 -5.52 0.08
#